data_AF-A0A179D6W4-F1
#
_entry.id   AF-A0A179D6W4-F1
#
_cell.length_a   1.000
_cell.length_b   1.000
_cell.length_c   1.000
_cell.angle_alpha   90.00
_cell.angle_beta   90.00
_cell.angle_gamma   90.00
#
_symmetry.space_group_name_H-M   'P 1'
#
loop_
_entity.id
_entity.type
_entity.pdbx_description
1 polymer ?
#
loop_
_entity_poly.entity_id
_entity_poly.type
_entity_poly.pdbx_seq_one_letter_code
_entity_poly.pdbx_strand_id
1 'polypeptide(L)'
;MRWTPEAEAWLKRVPFFVRKKVKQEVEKWLSAQGKTEVTEEDFLKAKQALRGKASEAREGFAVEACFGGSGCENALTDSKKLLSRIEEILKAAGLTDFLKGKVGGPLKHHNAFRVGLSECPNACSQIHIKDFAIHGRILLEVEPGLCSFCESCLEVCEEEAIRLSEAGPLVDEERCVACGACTRICPTGALREANRGYRILVGGKLGRRPRLATELVPFTDIEGVLSILERVLKVYQEENQKGERLGTIIERLGFEEFKKKVL
;
A
#
# COMPACT_ATOMS: atom_id res chain seq x y z
N MET A 1 18.01 -27.24 21.37
CA MET A 1 18.60 -28.40 20.66
C MET A 1 20.10 -28.37 20.78
N ARG A 2 20.76 -29.53 20.77
CA ARG A 2 22.24 -29.59 20.71
C ARG A 2 22.71 -29.34 19.27
N TRP A 3 23.77 -28.57 19.09
CA TRP A 3 24.38 -28.36 17.77
C TRP A 3 25.75 -29.02 17.76
N THR A 4 26.04 -29.76 16.68
CA THR A 4 27.38 -30.29 16.42
C THR A 4 28.36 -29.15 16.11
N PRO A 5 29.67 -29.30 16.42
CA PRO A 5 30.68 -28.28 16.09
C PRO A 5 30.67 -27.88 14.60
N GLU A 6 30.42 -28.83 13.72
CA GLU A 6 30.34 -28.66 12.27
C GLU A 6 29.10 -27.82 11.88
N ALA A 7 27.94 -28.09 12.49
CA ALA A 7 26.74 -27.27 12.29
C ALA A 7 26.90 -25.85 12.85
N GLU A 8 27.59 -25.68 13.98
CA GLU A 8 27.92 -24.36 14.52
C GLU A 8 28.87 -23.57 13.61
N ALA A 9 29.86 -24.24 13.02
CA ALA A 9 30.77 -23.63 12.04
C ALA A 9 29.99 -23.11 10.82
N TRP A 10 29.00 -23.86 10.34
CA TRP A 10 28.10 -23.40 9.29
C TRP A 10 27.22 -22.24 9.71
N LEU A 11 26.67 -22.24 10.92
CA LEU A 11 25.89 -21.11 11.45
C LEU A 11 26.74 -19.84 11.55
N LYS A 12 28.03 -19.95 11.87
CA LYS A 12 28.96 -18.80 11.89
C LYS A 12 29.15 -18.16 10.50
N ARG A 13 28.93 -18.89 9.40
CA ARG A 13 28.96 -18.34 8.03
C ARG A 13 27.74 -17.48 7.68
N VAL A 14 26.65 -17.59 8.45
CA VAL A 14 25.47 -16.72 8.30
C VAL A 14 25.80 -15.33 8.85
N PRO A 15 25.32 -14.21 8.27
CA PRO A 15 25.58 -12.87 8.82
C PRO A 15 25.05 -12.72 10.25
N PHE A 16 25.84 -12.11 11.14
CA PHE A 16 25.59 -12.12 12.58
C PHE A 16 24.20 -11.58 12.98
N PHE A 17 23.70 -10.57 12.26
CA PHE A 17 22.40 -9.93 12.51
C PHE A 17 21.19 -10.81 12.19
N VAL A 18 21.35 -11.89 11.41
CA VAL A 18 20.29 -12.88 11.14
C VAL A 18 20.57 -14.26 11.76
N ARG A 19 21.77 -14.51 12.32
CA ARG A 19 22.15 -15.80 12.93
C ARG A 19 21.14 -16.31 13.94
N LYS A 20 20.67 -15.43 14.84
CA LYS A 20 19.67 -15.80 15.87
C LYS A 20 18.38 -16.32 15.24
N LYS A 21 17.87 -15.62 14.22
CA LYS A 21 16.65 -16.01 13.50
C LYS A 21 16.86 -17.31 12.73
N VAL A 22 17.99 -17.46 12.03
CA VAL A 22 18.31 -18.70 11.30
C VAL A 22 18.41 -19.89 12.26
N LYS A 23 19.06 -19.72 13.41
CA LYS A 23 19.15 -20.76 14.45
C LYS A 23 17.75 -21.19 14.90
N GLN A 24 16.88 -20.23 15.24
CA GLN A 24 15.50 -20.49 15.67
C GLN A 24 14.67 -21.22 14.60
N GLU A 25 14.76 -20.82 13.34
CA GLU A 25 14.00 -21.44 12.24
C GLU A 25 14.49 -22.87 11.95
N VAL A 26 15.80 -23.12 11.98
CA VAL A 26 16.38 -24.47 11.82
C VAL A 26 15.93 -25.38 12.97
N GLU A 27 16.03 -24.90 14.22
CA GLU A 27 15.60 -25.66 15.40
C GLU A 27 14.11 -25.98 15.37
N LYS A 28 13.28 -25.03 14.94
CA LYS A 28 11.83 -25.24 14.76
C LYS A 28 11.52 -26.27 13.68
N TRP A 29 12.24 -26.22 12.55
CA TRP A 29 12.07 -27.16 11.43
C TRP A 29 12.46 -28.60 11.79
N LEU A 30 13.54 -28.77 12.57
CA LEU A 30 14.01 -30.07 13.02
C LEU A 30 13.15 -30.61 14.19
N SER A 31 12.69 -29.75 15.08
CA SER A 31 11.82 -30.13 16.21
C SER A 31 10.52 -30.74 15.69
N ALA A 32 9.96 -30.18 14.61
CA ALA A 32 8.77 -30.72 13.94
C ALA A 32 8.97 -32.13 13.34
N GLN A 33 10.23 -32.58 13.19
CA GLN A 33 10.61 -33.92 12.72
C GLN A 33 11.07 -34.82 13.88
N GLY A 34 10.86 -34.40 15.14
CA GLY A 34 11.23 -35.17 16.33
C GLY A 34 12.73 -35.23 16.61
N LYS A 35 13.55 -34.43 15.92
CA LYS A 35 14.99 -34.37 16.20
C LYS A 35 15.25 -33.55 17.45
N THR A 36 16.36 -33.84 18.13
CA THR A 36 16.82 -33.14 19.34
C THR A 36 18.23 -32.53 19.17
N GLU A 37 18.91 -32.91 18.10
CA GLU A 37 20.25 -32.48 17.71
C GLU A 37 20.26 -31.95 16.27
N VAL A 38 21.17 -31.00 16.01
CA VAL A 38 21.42 -30.39 14.71
C VAL A 38 22.80 -30.81 14.21
N THR A 39 22.82 -31.68 13.21
CA THR A 39 24.02 -32.09 12.47
C THR A 39 24.31 -31.13 11.31
N GLU A 40 25.50 -31.20 10.71
CA GLU A 40 25.80 -30.45 9.48
C GLU A 40 24.81 -30.79 8.35
N GLU A 41 24.52 -32.08 8.16
CA GLU A 41 23.57 -32.55 7.15
C GLU A 41 22.17 -31.97 7.39
N ASP A 42 21.74 -31.95 8.65
CA ASP A 42 20.46 -31.36 9.06
C ASP A 42 20.42 -29.85 8.82
N PHE A 43 21.51 -29.15 9.11
CA PHE A 43 21.61 -27.72 8.83
C PHE A 43 21.53 -27.44 7.33
N LEU A 44 22.20 -28.22 6.48
CA LEU A 44 22.16 -28.06 5.03
C LEU A 44 20.78 -28.39 4.45
N LYS A 45 20.13 -29.46 4.92
CA LYS A 45 18.73 -29.80 4.57
C LYS A 45 17.77 -28.70 5.00
N ALA A 46 17.88 -28.22 6.24
CA ALA A 46 17.06 -27.13 6.74
C ALA A 46 17.30 -25.84 5.93
N LYS A 47 18.55 -25.51 5.62
CA LYS A 47 18.90 -24.36 4.77
C LYS A 47 18.26 -24.45 3.39
N GLN A 48 18.24 -25.63 2.77
CA GLN A 48 17.60 -25.83 1.47
C GLN A 48 16.07 -25.72 1.57
N ALA A 49 15.46 -26.37 2.56
CA ALA A 49 14.01 -26.35 2.78
C ALA A 49 13.48 -24.95 3.17
N LEU A 50 14.24 -24.21 3.98
CA LEU A 50 13.86 -22.88 4.48
C LEU A 50 14.15 -21.76 3.46
N ARG A 51 15.15 -21.93 2.57
CA ARG A 51 15.40 -20.99 1.46
C ARG A 51 14.20 -20.86 0.52
N GLY A 52 13.50 -21.96 0.22
CA GLY A 52 12.28 -21.94 -0.58
C GLY A 52 11.18 -21.14 0.11
N LYS A 53 10.87 -21.50 1.38
CA LYS A 53 9.78 -20.93 2.17
C LYS A 53 9.89 -19.42 2.45
N ALA A 54 11.10 -18.86 2.53
CA ALA A 54 11.28 -17.42 2.77
C ALA A 54 10.95 -16.56 1.54
N SER A 55 11.10 -17.13 0.33
CA SER A 55 10.88 -16.40 -0.94
C SER A 55 9.46 -16.53 -1.49
N GLU A 56 8.69 -17.49 -0.96
CA GLU A 56 7.34 -17.81 -1.39
C GLU A 56 6.32 -16.90 -0.69
N ALA A 57 5.43 -16.30 -1.48
CA ALA A 57 4.26 -15.64 -0.94
C ALA A 57 3.21 -16.69 -0.61
N ARG A 58 2.63 -16.58 0.59
CA ARG A 58 1.54 -17.45 1.04
C ARG A 58 0.21 -17.06 0.40
N GLU A 59 0.06 -15.78 0.06
CA GLU A 59 -1.16 -15.19 -0.49
C GLU A 59 -0.88 -14.43 -1.78
N GLY A 60 -1.87 -14.41 -2.68
CA GLY A 60 -1.84 -13.66 -3.93
C GLY A 60 -2.00 -12.16 -3.78
N PHE A 61 -2.18 -11.67 -2.56
CA PHE A 61 -2.30 -10.25 -2.28
C PHE A 61 -1.63 -9.86 -0.95
N ALA A 62 -1.47 -8.57 -0.73
CA ALA A 62 -1.06 -7.99 0.54
C ALA A 62 -1.73 -6.63 0.75
N VAL A 63 -2.20 -6.37 1.96
CA VAL A 63 -2.78 -5.07 2.37
C VAL A 63 -1.84 -4.43 3.38
N GLU A 64 -1.53 -3.15 3.19
CA GLU A 64 -0.73 -2.37 4.13
C GLU A 64 -1.40 -1.03 4.42
N ALA A 65 -1.59 -0.71 5.70
CA ALA A 65 -2.22 0.52 6.16
C ALA A 65 -1.35 1.25 7.17
N CYS A 66 -1.53 2.56 7.29
CA CYS A 66 -0.79 3.37 8.26
C CYS A 66 -1.44 3.26 9.65
N PHE A 67 -0.82 3.87 10.66
CA PHE A 67 -1.42 3.91 12.00
C PHE A 67 -2.79 4.61 12.00
N GLY A 68 -2.98 5.63 11.16
CA GLY A 68 -4.28 6.27 10.95
C GLY A 68 -5.00 6.67 12.25
N GLY A 69 -6.33 6.55 12.25
CA GLY A 69 -7.21 6.79 13.40
C GLY A 69 -6.98 5.88 14.62
N SER A 70 -5.98 4.98 14.60
CA SER A 70 -5.56 4.22 15.79
C SER A 70 -4.49 4.92 16.64
N GLY A 71 -3.92 6.03 16.17
CA GLY A 71 -2.95 6.79 16.96
C GLY A 71 -2.14 7.86 16.24
N CYS A 72 -2.54 8.30 15.04
CA CYS A 72 -1.86 9.34 14.29
C CYS A 72 -2.66 10.64 14.28
N GLU A 73 -2.06 11.75 14.71
CA GLU A 73 -2.66 13.08 14.71
C GLU A 73 -2.93 13.65 13.30
N ASN A 74 -2.21 13.15 12.30
CA ASN A 74 -2.35 13.58 10.91
C ASN A 74 -3.47 12.85 10.16
N ALA A 75 -4.13 11.87 10.78
CA ALA A 75 -5.17 11.08 10.13
C ALA A 75 -6.36 11.95 9.73
N LEU A 76 -6.71 11.96 8.43
CA LEU A 76 -7.85 12.72 7.92
C LEU A 76 -9.13 11.90 7.87
N THR A 77 -9.04 10.57 7.88
CA THR A 77 -10.18 9.64 7.73
C THR A 77 -10.14 8.58 8.85
N ASP A 78 -11.22 7.82 9.05
CA ASP A 78 -11.21 6.59 9.87
C ASP A 78 -11.61 5.41 8.98
N SER A 79 -10.60 4.64 8.58
CA SER A 79 -10.72 3.61 7.55
C SER A 79 -10.73 2.20 8.12
N LYS A 80 -10.93 2.00 9.43
CA LYS A 80 -10.92 0.66 10.04
C LYS A 80 -11.94 -0.29 9.39
N LYS A 81 -13.17 0.18 9.18
CA LYS A 81 -14.23 -0.59 8.50
C LYS A 81 -13.95 -0.81 7.01
N LEU A 82 -13.23 0.12 6.38
CA LEU A 82 -12.85 0.01 4.98
C LEU A 82 -11.81 -1.12 4.79
N LEU A 83 -10.82 -1.23 5.68
CA LEU A 83 -9.78 -2.27 5.60
C LEU A 83 -10.35 -3.69 5.67
N SER A 84 -11.28 -3.96 6.60
CA SER A 84 -11.89 -5.29 6.70
C SER A 84 -12.65 -5.68 5.43
N ARG A 85 -13.40 -4.74 4.84
CA ARG A 85 -14.15 -4.97 3.59
C ARG A 85 -13.24 -5.15 2.38
N ILE A 86 -12.12 -4.44 2.32
CA ILE A 86 -11.09 -4.63 1.28
C ILE A 86 -10.53 -6.05 1.35
N GLU A 87 -10.18 -6.54 2.54
CA GLU A 87 -9.68 -7.90 2.70
C GLU A 87 -10.71 -8.95 2.28
N GLU A 88 -11.99 -8.74 2.58
CA GLU A 88 -13.08 -9.62 2.15
C GLU A 88 -13.18 -9.68 0.62
N ILE A 89 -13.14 -8.52 -0.07
CA ILE A 89 -13.14 -8.44 -1.54
C ILE A 89 -11.92 -9.17 -2.13
N LEU A 90 -10.72 -8.95 -1.58
CA LEU A 90 -9.50 -9.58 -2.08
C LEU A 90 -9.50 -11.10 -1.89
N LYS A 91 -10.05 -11.58 -0.76
CA LYS A 91 -10.25 -13.02 -0.52
C LYS A 91 -11.27 -13.59 -1.50
N ALA A 92 -12.42 -12.93 -1.69
CA ALA A 92 -13.47 -13.35 -2.61
C ALA A 92 -13.00 -13.37 -4.08
N ALA A 93 -12.09 -12.48 -4.46
CA ALA A 93 -11.50 -12.44 -5.81
C ALA A 93 -10.60 -13.65 -6.15
N GLY A 94 -10.23 -14.48 -5.17
CA GLY A 94 -9.48 -15.72 -5.42
C GLY A 94 -8.08 -15.51 -6.01
N LEU A 95 -7.44 -14.37 -5.72
CA LEU A 95 -6.17 -13.96 -6.36
C LEU A 95 -5.04 -14.95 -6.16
N THR A 96 -5.01 -15.65 -5.02
CA THR A 96 -3.95 -16.64 -4.71
C THR A 96 -3.92 -17.77 -5.74
N ASP A 97 -5.07 -18.40 -6.00
CA ASP A 97 -5.13 -19.54 -6.92
C ASP A 97 -5.08 -19.07 -8.37
N PHE A 98 -5.70 -17.93 -8.66
CA PHE A 98 -5.56 -17.25 -9.95
C PHE A 98 -4.09 -17.04 -10.33
N LEU A 99 -3.29 -16.43 -9.43
CA LEU A 99 -1.88 -16.14 -9.72
C LEU A 99 -1.03 -17.39 -9.81
N LYS A 100 -1.26 -18.40 -8.95
CA LYS A 100 -0.59 -19.71 -9.08
C LYS A 100 -0.82 -20.34 -10.45
N GLY A 101 -2.02 -20.19 -11.02
CA GLY A 101 -2.34 -20.66 -12.38
C GLY A 101 -1.66 -19.86 -13.50
N LYS A 102 -1.18 -18.64 -13.23
CA LYS A 102 -0.53 -17.76 -14.20
C LYS A 102 0.99 -17.82 -14.16
N VAL A 103 1.58 -18.03 -12.98
CA VAL A 103 3.04 -18.06 -12.81
C VAL A 103 3.60 -19.45 -13.10
N GLY A 104 4.72 -19.52 -13.83
CA GLY A 104 5.38 -20.78 -14.18
C GLY A 104 6.20 -21.42 -13.05
N GLY A 105 5.79 -21.27 -11.80
CA GLY A 105 6.54 -21.72 -10.62
C GLY A 105 5.87 -21.33 -9.30
N PRO A 106 6.56 -21.43 -8.15
CA PRO A 106 5.98 -21.05 -6.88
C PRO A 106 5.67 -19.55 -6.85
N LEU A 107 4.55 -19.20 -6.23
CA LEU A 107 4.12 -17.82 -6.05
C LEU A 107 5.13 -17.06 -5.16
N LYS A 108 5.62 -15.90 -5.61
CA LYS A 108 6.60 -15.09 -4.88
C LYS A 108 6.01 -13.75 -4.47
N HIS A 109 6.65 -13.10 -3.48
CA HIS A 109 6.24 -11.79 -2.94
C HIS A 109 6.09 -10.66 -3.96
N HIS A 110 6.76 -10.77 -5.11
CA HIS A 110 6.68 -9.77 -6.17
C HIS A 110 5.52 -10.00 -7.15
N ASN A 111 4.85 -11.16 -7.08
CA ASN A 111 3.65 -11.46 -7.86
C ASN A 111 2.39 -10.95 -7.19
N ALA A 112 2.39 -10.87 -5.85
CA ALA A 112 1.21 -10.50 -5.08
C ALA A 112 0.66 -9.10 -5.46
N PHE A 113 -0.66 -9.02 -5.60
CA PHE A 113 -1.40 -7.77 -5.77
C PHE A 113 -1.38 -6.96 -4.47
N ARG A 114 -0.90 -5.72 -4.51
CA ARG A 114 -0.67 -4.92 -3.31
C ARG A 114 -1.68 -3.80 -3.20
N VAL A 115 -2.36 -3.77 -2.07
CA VAL A 115 -3.23 -2.66 -1.66
C VAL A 115 -2.54 -1.84 -0.58
N GLY A 116 -2.53 -0.52 -0.74
CA GLY A 116 -2.05 0.40 0.29
C GLY A 116 -3.13 1.38 0.72
N LEU A 117 -3.17 1.70 2.01
CA LEU A 117 -4.04 2.74 2.56
C LEU A 117 -3.21 3.72 3.39
N SER A 118 -3.37 5.00 3.14
CA SER A 118 -2.84 6.05 4.02
C SER A 118 -3.87 7.14 4.17
N GLU A 119 -4.17 7.50 5.41
CA GLU A 119 -5.26 8.42 5.75
C GLU A 119 -4.89 9.90 5.61
N CYS A 120 -3.67 10.20 5.15
CA CYS A 120 -3.18 11.56 4.94
C CYS A 120 -2.05 11.62 3.89
N PRO A 121 -1.70 12.84 3.43
CA PRO A 121 -0.65 13.12 2.43
C PRO A 121 0.72 12.51 2.69
N ASN A 122 1.07 12.27 3.95
CA ASN A 122 2.38 11.71 4.32
C ASN A 122 2.57 10.27 3.82
N ALA A 123 1.48 9.58 3.42
CA ALA A 123 1.57 8.35 2.65
C ALA A 123 2.44 7.24 3.28
N CYS A 124 2.42 7.10 4.61
CA CYS A 124 3.34 6.22 5.36
C CYS A 124 3.34 4.74 4.91
N SER A 125 2.24 4.26 4.31
CA SER A 125 2.14 2.90 3.77
C SER A 125 2.64 2.77 2.33
N GLN A 126 3.41 3.76 1.87
CA GLN A 126 4.07 3.77 0.56
C GLN A 126 3.05 3.56 -0.58
N ILE A 127 1.91 4.24 -0.49
CA ILE A 127 0.77 4.07 -1.41
C ILE A 127 1.14 4.29 -2.89
N HIS A 128 2.11 5.16 -3.17
CA HIS A 128 2.57 5.47 -4.53
C HIS A 128 3.23 4.28 -5.26
N ILE A 129 3.55 3.17 -4.57
CA ILE A 129 4.18 1.98 -5.16
C ILE A 129 3.32 0.71 -5.03
N LYS A 130 2.00 0.87 -4.84
CA LYS A 130 1.02 -0.22 -4.69
C LYS A 130 0.16 -0.36 -5.95
N ASP A 131 -0.35 -1.56 -6.22
CA ASP A 131 -1.23 -1.78 -7.38
C ASP A 131 -2.54 -1.00 -7.22
N PHE A 132 -3.09 -0.98 -6.01
CA PHE A 132 -4.26 -0.18 -5.67
C PHE A 132 -3.96 0.61 -4.40
N ALA A 133 -4.12 1.92 -4.45
CA ALA A 133 -3.76 2.80 -3.36
C ALA A 133 -4.90 3.73 -3.01
N ILE A 134 -5.18 3.81 -1.71
CA ILE A 134 -6.25 4.59 -1.11
C ILE A 134 -5.60 5.70 -0.31
N HIS A 135 -5.90 6.93 -0.66
CA HIS A 135 -5.26 8.11 -0.09
C HIS A 135 -6.29 9.05 0.52
N GLY A 136 -6.37 9.06 1.85
CA GLY A 136 -7.28 9.92 2.60
C GLY A 136 -7.00 11.39 2.35
N ARG A 137 -8.06 12.15 2.10
CA ARG A 137 -7.99 13.58 1.78
C ARG A 137 -9.23 14.32 2.24
N ILE A 138 -9.10 15.63 2.40
CA ILE A 138 -10.20 16.55 2.63
C ILE A 138 -10.67 17.11 1.28
N LEU A 139 -11.99 17.14 1.08
CA LEU A 139 -12.62 17.95 0.04
C LEU A 139 -12.79 19.37 0.60
N LEU A 140 -12.07 20.31 0.02
CA LEU A 140 -12.07 21.70 0.41
C LEU A 140 -13.20 22.46 -0.30
N GLU A 141 -13.90 23.30 0.43
CA GLU A 141 -14.80 24.30 -0.15
C GLU A 141 -14.25 25.70 0.15
N VAL A 142 -14.30 26.56 -0.86
CA VAL A 142 -13.75 27.92 -0.84
C VAL A 142 -14.89 28.90 -1.08
N GLU A 143 -15.13 29.79 -0.13
CA GLU A 143 -16.06 30.91 -0.24
C GLU A 143 -15.29 32.22 -0.06
N PRO A 144 -14.76 32.80 -1.15
CA PRO A 144 -13.87 33.95 -1.08
C PRO A 144 -14.50 35.16 -0.37
N GLY A 145 -15.82 35.38 -0.55
CA GLY A 145 -16.52 36.54 0.01
C GLY A 145 -16.58 36.59 1.54
N LEU A 146 -16.27 35.48 2.23
CA LEU A 146 -16.16 35.44 3.68
C LEU A 146 -14.75 35.78 4.19
N CYS A 147 -13.76 35.97 3.31
CA CYS A 147 -12.37 36.17 3.72
C CYS A 147 -12.16 37.51 4.46
N SER A 148 -11.51 37.46 5.62
CA SER A 148 -11.09 38.66 6.35
C SER A 148 -9.66 39.11 6.04
N PHE A 149 -8.97 38.46 5.09
CA PHE A 149 -7.58 38.73 4.73
C PHE A 149 -6.58 38.65 5.90
N CYS A 150 -6.82 37.76 6.85
CA CYS A 150 -5.97 37.57 8.04
C CYS A 150 -4.70 36.73 7.78
N GLU A 151 -4.52 36.22 6.56
CA GLU A 151 -3.33 35.47 6.10
C GLU A 151 -3.04 34.13 6.82
N SER A 152 -3.80 33.73 7.85
CA SER A 152 -3.53 32.49 8.60
C SER A 152 -3.50 31.22 7.74
N CYS A 153 -4.27 31.17 6.66
CA CYS A 153 -4.24 30.05 5.72
C CYS A 153 -2.92 29.96 4.93
N LEU A 154 -2.24 31.08 4.69
CA LEU A 154 -0.93 31.13 4.04
C LEU A 154 0.14 30.60 4.99
N GLU A 155 0.09 31.00 6.26
CA GLU A 155 1.05 30.60 7.30
C GLU A 155 1.06 29.08 7.54
N VAL A 156 -0.11 28.43 7.53
CA VAL A 156 -0.22 26.98 7.81
C VAL A 156 -0.04 26.10 6.58
N CYS A 157 0.04 26.68 5.37
CA CYS A 157 0.13 25.90 4.14
C CYS A 157 1.59 25.61 3.79
N GLU A 158 2.10 24.46 4.24
CA GLU A 158 3.47 24.01 3.94
C GLU A 158 3.74 23.83 2.44
N GLU A 159 2.70 23.59 1.65
CA GLU A 159 2.81 23.44 0.19
C GLU A 159 2.77 24.78 -0.55
N GLU A 160 2.53 25.90 0.15
CA GLU A 160 2.25 27.23 -0.42
C GLU A 160 1.21 27.20 -1.55
N ALA A 161 0.19 26.35 -1.37
CA ALA A 161 -0.88 26.12 -2.33
C ALA A 161 -1.98 27.18 -2.28
N ILE A 162 -1.86 28.22 -1.44
CA ILE A 162 -2.89 29.24 -1.25
C ILE A 162 -2.31 30.60 -1.59
N ARG A 163 -3.09 31.40 -2.32
CA ARG A 163 -2.83 32.81 -2.60
C ARG A 163 -4.08 33.64 -2.29
N LEU A 164 -3.91 34.91 -1.93
CA LEU A 164 -5.02 35.84 -1.79
C LEU A 164 -5.19 36.65 -3.08
N SER A 165 -6.41 36.71 -3.58
CA SER A 165 -6.85 37.64 -4.61
C SER A 165 -7.70 38.75 -4.00
N GLU A 166 -8.06 39.77 -4.77
CA GLU A 166 -9.00 40.83 -4.34
C GLU A 166 -10.33 40.27 -3.81
N ALA A 167 -10.75 39.08 -4.26
CA ALA A 167 -11.99 38.46 -3.84
C ALA A 167 -11.84 37.55 -2.60
N GLY A 168 -10.62 37.17 -2.21
CA GLY A 168 -10.34 36.18 -1.17
C GLY A 168 -9.39 35.06 -1.62
N PRO A 169 -9.31 33.93 -0.88
CA PRO A 169 -8.35 32.86 -1.13
C PRO A 169 -8.61 32.13 -2.44
N LEU A 170 -7.52 31.79 -3.12
CA LEU A 170 -7.48 30.91 -4.29
C LEU A 170 -6.51 29.78 -3.99
N VAL A 171 -6.89 28.56 -4.35
CA VAL A 171 -6.12 27.34 -4.08
C VAL A 171 -5.55 26.82 -5.38
N ASP A 172 -4.23 26.60 -5.39
CA ASP A 172 -3.52 25.89 -6.44
C ASP A 172 -3.75 24.38 -6.25
N GLU A 173 -4.54 23.78 -7.14
CA GLU A 173 -4.89 22.36 -7.06
C GLU A 173 -3.70 21.43 -7.33
N GLU A 174 -2.67 21.87 -8.05
CA GLU A 174 -1.48 21.05 -8.35
C GLU A 174 -0.55 20.97 -7.14
N ARG A 175 -0.45 22.06 -6.37
CA ARG A 175 0.32 22.11 -5.12
C ARG A 175 -0.45 21.57 -3.92
N CYS A 176 -1.78 21.71 -3.91
CA CYS A 176 -2.59 21.34 -2.77
C CYS A 176 -2.58 19.82 -2.53
N VAL A 177 -2.02 19.40 -1.39
CA VAL A 177 -2.05 18.00 -0.96
C VAL A 177 -3.33 17.61 -0.20
N ALA A 178 -4.30 18.53 -0.07
CA ALA A 178 -5.58 18.28 0.58
C ALA A 178 -5.49 17.81 2.05
N CYS A 179 -4.53 18.36 2.82
CA CYS A 179 -4.34 18.09 4.25
C CYS A 179 -5.35 18.81 5.18
N GLY A 180 -6.05 19.82 4.66
CA GLY A 180 -7.02 20.63 5.39
C GLY A 180 -6.46 21.46 6.55
N ALA A 181 -5.15 21.75 6.59
CA ALA A 181 -4.61 22.65 7.61
C ALA A 181 -5.28 24.03 7.55
N CYS A 182 -5.50 24.55 6.35
CA CYS A 182 -6.16 25.83 6.12
C CYS A 182 -7.62 25.88 6.59
N THR A 183 -8.36 24.76 6.54
CA THR A 183 -9.76 24.72 6.99
C THR A 183 -9.88 24.78 8.50
N ARG A 184 -8.91 24.22 9.23
CA ARG A 184 -8.89 24.21 10.69
C ARG A 184 -8.56 25.58 11.29
N ILE A 185 -7.80 26.40 10.57
CA ILE A 185 -7.36 27.72 11.06
C ILE A 185 -8.23 28.89 10.55
N CYS A 186 -9.05 28.70 9.51
CA CYS A 186 -9.81 29.79 8.91
C CYS A 186 -10.91 30.29 9.87
N PRO A 187 -10.81 31.54 10.39
CA PRO A 187 -11.75 32.01 11.41
C PRO A 187 -13.13 32.39 10.83
N THR A 188 -13.20 32.68 9.53
CA THR A 188 -14.42 33.13 8.87
C THR A 188 -15.16 32.02 8.11
N GLY A 189 -14.55 30.85 7.96
CA GLY A 189 -15.09 29.76 7.14
C GLY A 189 -14.98 29.99 5.64
N ALA A 190 -14.18 30.97 5.18
CA ALA A 190 -13.85 31.16 3.77
C ALA A 190 -13.14 29.93 3.16
N LEU A 191 -12.44 29.15 3.99
CA LEU A 191 -11.91 27.83 3.66
C LEU A 191 -12.50 26.85 4.67
N ARG A 192 -13.31 25.89 4.20
CA ARG A 192 -13.97 24.92 5.07
C ARG A 192 -13.88 23.50 4.54
N GLU A 193 -13.94 22.55 5.45
CA GLU A 193 -14.04 21.13 5.12
C GLU A 193 -15.46 20.84 4.63
N ALA A 194 -15.62 20.45 3.37
CA ALA A 194 -16.91 20.03 2.83
C ALA A 194 -17.17 18.55 3.13
N ASN A 195 -16.15 17.70 2.94
CA ASN A 195 -16.23 16.28 3.20
C ASN A 195 -14.84 15.65 3.37
N ARG A 196 -14.81 14.40 3.85
CA ARG A 196 -13.64 13.54 3.91
C ARG A 196 -13.85 12.33 3.02
N GLY A 197 -12.79 11.92 2.32
CA GLY A 197 -12.86 10.78 1.42
C GLY A 197 -11.49 10.37 0.94
N TYR A 198 -11.47 9.74 -0.23
CA TYR A 198 -10.28 9.06 -0.72
C TYR A 198 -9.99 9.42 -2.17
N ARG A 199 -8.72 9.70 -2.46
CA ARG A 199 -8.16 9.60 -3.81
C ARG A 199 -7.74 8.15 -4.06
N ILE A 200 -7.99 7.64 -5.27
CA ILE A 200 -7.54 6.32 -5.71
C ILE A 200 -6.39 6.44 -6.70
N LEU A 201 -5.29 5.74 -6.39
CA LEU A 201 -4.13 5.60 -7.27
C LEU A 201 -3.97 4.14 -7.70
N VAL A 202 -3.46 3.89 -8.91
CA VAL A 202 -3.32 2.53 -9.44
C VAL A 202 -2.01 2.26 -10.19
N GLY A 203 -1.59 1.00 -10.13
CA GLY A 203 -0.49 0.42 -10.89
C GLY A 203 0.91 0.77 -10.39
N GLY A 204 1.06 1.23 -9.15
CA GLY A 204 2.37 1.40 -8.54
C GLY A 204 3.05 0.05 -8.33
N LYS A 205 4.35 -0.02 -8.63
CA LYS A 205 5.17 -1.22 -8.39
C LYS A 205 6.64 -0.88 -8.23
N LEU A 206 7.30 -1.65 -7.39
CA LEU A 206 8.75 -1.81 -7.42
C LEU A 206 9.13 -3.08 -8.19
N GLY A 207 10.42 -3.27 -8.42
CA GLY A 207 10.96 -4.43 -9.12
C GLY A 207 11.90 -4.00 -10.25
N ARG A 208 12.07 -4.86 -11.25
CA ARG A 208 13.00 -4.60 -12.37
C ARG A 208 12.60 -3.42 -13.24
N ARG A 209 11.32 -3.07 -13.27
CA ARG A 209 10.76 -1.88 -13.93
C ARG A 209 9.85 -1.16 -12.94
N PRO A 210 10.38 -0.27 -12.09
CA PRO A 210 9.58 0.46 -11.12
C PRO A 210 8.63 1.44 -11.83
N ARG A 211 7.48 1.69 -11.22
CA ARG A 211 6.44 2.61 -11.70
C ARG A 211 5.73 3.22 -10.49
N LEU A 212 5.51 4.53 -10.51
CA LEU A 212 4.63 5.19 -9.55
C LEU A 212 3.17 5.01 -9.95
N ALA A 213 2.30 4.88 -8.95
CA ALA A 213 0.86 4.79 -9.16
C ALA A 213 0.32 6.07 -9.79
N THR A 214 -0.68 5.94 -10.66
CA THR A 214 -1.33 7.06 -11.37
C THR A 214 -2.71 7.30 -10.77
N GLU A 215 -3.14 8.55 -10.69
CA GLU A 215 -4.48 8.90 -10.18
C GLU A 215 -5.57 8.37 -11.10
N LEU A 216 -6.43 7.52 -10.55
CA LEU A 216 -7.59 6.97 -11.25
C LEU A 216 -8.86 7.80 -10.94
N VAL A 217 -9.08 8.09 -9.66
CA VAL A 217 -10.22 8.87 -9.17
C VAL A 217 -9.72 9.92 -8.16
N PRO A 218 -10.03 11.21 -8.36
CA PRO A 218 -9.53 12.27 -7.49
C PRO A 218 -10.20 12.25 -6.12
N PHE A 219 -11.47 11.87 -6.02
CA PHE A 219 -12.22 11.81 -4.77
C PHE A 219 -13.37 10.79 -4.84
N THR A 220 -13.55 10.00 -3.78
CA THR A 220 -14.67 9.09 -3.59
C THR A 220 -14.90 8.81 -2.10
N ASP A 221 -16.08 8.33 -1.76
CA ASP A 221 -16.40 7.78 -0.44
C ASP A 221 -16.00 6.29 -0.33
N ILE A 222 -16.30 5.68 0.82
CA ILE A 222 -16.01 4.27 1.13
C ILE A 222 -16.63 3.31 0.11
N GLU A 223 -17.90 3.50 -0.26
CA GLU A 223 -18.57 2.59 -1.20
C GLU A 223 -17.96 2.67 -2.59
N GLY A 224 -17.60 3.88 -3.04
CA GLY A 224 -16.89 4.04 -4.30
C GLY A 224 -15.50 3.43 -4.26
N VAL A 225 -14.74 3.51 -3.15
CA VAL A 225 -13.45 2.78 -3.03
C VAL A 225 -13.65 1.28 -3.30
N LEU A 226 -14.65 0.67 -2.67
CA LEU A 226 -14.92 -0.75 -2.77
C LEU A 226 -15.37 -1.16 -4.18
N SER A 227 -16.31 -0.39 -4.77
CA SER A 227 -16.76 -0.59 -6.14
C SER A 227 -15.64 -0.45 -7.17
N ILE A 228 -14.74 0.52 -6.98
CA ILE A 228 -13.59 0.71 -7.87
C ILE A 228 -12.59 -0.44 -7.69
N LEU A 229 -12.33 -0.90 -6.47
CA LEU A 229 -11.46 -2.05 -6.21
C LEU A 229 -11.94 -3.30 -6.95
N GLU A 230 -13.24 -3.63 -6.86
CA GLU A 230 -13.83 -4.78 -7.56
C GLU A 230 -13.65 -4.68 -9.08
N ARG A 231 -13.88 -3.50 -9.67
CA ARG A 231 -13.71 -3.26 -11.10
C ARG A 231 -12.24 -3.35 -11.52
N VAL A 232 -11.32 -2.82 -10.72
CA VAL A 232 -9.87 -2.96 -10.94
C VAL A 232 -9.45 -4.43 -10.89
N LEU A 233 -9.94 -5.20 -9.93
CA LEU A 233 -9.63 -6.63 -9.81
C LEU A 233 -10.15 -7.44 -11.00
N LYS A 234 -11.35 -7.12 -11.47
CA LYS A 234 -11.92 -7.72 -12.68
C LYS A 234 -11.01 -7.47 -13.90
N VAL A 235 -10.69 -6.21 -14.17
CA VAL A 235 -9.78 -5.85 -15.29
C VAL A 235 -8.41 -6.49 -15.10
N TYR A 236 -7.88 -6.50 -13.87
CA TYR A 236 -6.63 -7.16 -13.54
C TYR A 236 -6.65 -8.63 -13.96
N GLN A 237 -7.69 -9.38 -13.59
CA GLN A 237 -7.78 -10.82 -13.88
C GLN A 237 -8.00 -11.11 -15.37
N GLU A 238 -8.84 -10.33 -16.04
CA GLU A 238 -9.12 -10.46 -17.48
C GLU A 238 -7.87 -10.19 -18.33
N GLU A 239 -7.07 -9.20 -17.94
CA GLU A 239 -5.93 -8.71 -18.72
C GLU A 239 -4.59 -9.33 -18.30
N ASN A 240 -4.55 -10.13 -17.22
CA ASN A 240 -3.32 -10.78 -16.77
C ASN A 240 -2.94 -11.95 -17.67
N GLN A 241 -1.74 -11.91 -18.22
CA GLN A 241 -1.24 -12.94 -19.12
C GLN A 241 -0.32 -13.95 -18.41
N LYS A 242 0.66 -13.46 -17.65
CA LYS A 242 1.78 -14.26 -17.10
C LYS A 242 2.08 -13.93 -15.63
N GLY A 243 1.06 -13.53 -14.87
CA GLY A 243 1.21 -13.18 -13.46
C GLY A 243 1.89 -11.84 -13.24
N GLU A 244 1.80 -10.93 -14.21
CA GLU A 244 2.32 -9.56 -14.08
C GLU A 244 1.53 -8.74 -13.04
N ARG A 245 2.19 -7.69 -12.54
CA ARG A 245 1.59 -6.70 -11.63
C ARG A 245 0.74 -5.70 -12.41
N LEU A 246 -0.23 -5.08 -11.75
CA LEU A 246 -1.21 -4.20 -12.41
C LEU A 246 -0.53 -3.09 -13.21
N GLY A 247 0.55 -2.51 -12.68
CA GLY A 247 1.30 -1.47 -13.39
C GLY A 247 1.79 -1.90 -14.78
N THR A 248 2.16 -3.17 -14.97
CA THR A 248 2.60 -3.68 -16.28
C THR A 248 1.43 -3.92 -17.22
N ILE A 249 0.27 -4.30 -16.69
CA ILE A 249 -0.97 -4.38 -17.48
C ILE A 249 -1.36 -2.99 -17.96
N ILE A 250 -1.31 -1.97 -17.09
CA ILE A 250 -1.60 -0.58 -17.45
C ILE A 250 -0.60 -0.05 -18.49
N GLU A 251 0.69 -0.34 -18.35
CA GLU A 251 1.71 0.01 -19.36
C GLU A 251 1.40 -0.64 -20.73
N ARG A 252 0.90 -1.87 -20.74
CA ARG A 252 0.55 -2.61 -21.97
C ARG A 252 -0.73 -2.08 -22.63
N LEU A 253 -1.77 -1.79 -21.84
CA LEU A 253 -3.06 -1.32 -22.34
C LEU A 253 -3.08 0.16 -22.70
N GLY A 254 -2.27 0.96 -22.00
CA GLY A 254 -2.43 2.41 -21.93
C GLY A 254 -3.39 2.80 -20.80
N PHE A 255 -3.07 3.90 -20.12
CA PHE A 255 -3.82 4.32 -18.93
C PHE A 255 -5.27 4.73 -19.24
N GLU A 256 -5.50 5.42 -20.36
CA GLU A 256 -6.85 5.84 -20.76
C GLU A 256 -7.77 4.64 -21.06
N GLU A 257 -7.25 3.61 -21.71
CA GLU A 257 -8.02 2.39 -21.99
C GLU A 257 -8.31 1.61 -20.70
N PHE A 258 -7.32 1.49 -19.81
CA PHE A 258 -7.52 0.92 -18.49
C PHE A 258 -8.60 1.68 -17.71
N LYS A 259 -8.55 3.01 -17.71
CA LYS A 259 -9.51 3.88 -17.02
C LYS A 259 -10.93 3.66 -17.53
N LYS A 260 -11.15 3.58 -18.85
CA LYS A 260 -12.46 3.28 -19.47
C LYS A 260 -13.02 1.91 -19.09
N LYS A 261 -12.16 0.91 -18.89
CA LYS A 261 -12.60 -0.43 -18.47
C LYS A 261 -13.03 -0.47 -16.99
N VAL A 262 -12.52 0.47 -16.18
CA VAL A 262 -12.77 0.51 -14.73
C VAL A 262 -13.91 1.46 -14.36
N LEU A 263 -13.99 2.65 -14.97
CA LEU A 263 -14.96 3.68 -14.62
C LEU A 263 -16.18 3.65 -15.54
#